data_AF-A0A1Y1RXN8-F1
#
_entry.id   AF-A0A1Y1RXN8-F1
#
_cell.length_a   1.000
_cell.length_b   1.000
_cell.length_c   1.000
_cell.angle_alpha   90.00
_cell.angle_beta   90.00
_cell.angle_gamma   90.00
#
_symmetry.space_group_name_H-M   'P 1'
#
loop_
_entity.id
_entity.type
_entity.pdbx_description
1 polymer ?
#
loop_
_entity_poly.entity_id
_entity_poly.type
_entity_poly.pdbx_seq_one_letter_code
_entity_poly.pdbx_strand_id
1 'polypeptide(L)'
;MNPNRYAGCCGAYCKTCKPFLEGVCKGCKIGFDTGERDINKAKCKIKLCCFRDKGKDTCADCSELESCNIIGEWYSKNGYKYRKYKEAVYYIKKNGYEKFFEIADNWKNAYGKFQ
;
A
#
# COMPACT_ATOMS: atom_id res chain seq x y z
N MET A 1 -7.41 12.62 10.93
CA MET A 1 -6.48 12.14 9.87
C MET A 1 -6.82 10.69 9.56
N ASN A 2 -6.80 10.27 8.28
CA ASN A 2 -7.09 8.89 7.91
C ASN A 2 -5.91 7.96 8.32
N PRO A 3 -6.12 7.01 9.25
CA PRO A 3 -5.05 6.09 9.71
C PRO A 3 -4.53 5.18 8.59
N ASN A 4 -5.34 4.94 7.54
CA ASN A 4 -4.98 4.10 6.40
C ASN A 4 -3.88 4.71 5.53
N ARG A 5 -3.44 5.95 5.81
CA ARG A 5 -2.38 6.63 5.07
C ARG A 5 -1.02 5.96 5.15
N TYR A 6 -0.79 5.12 6.16
CA TYR A 6 0.45 4.35 6.32
C TYR A 6 0.45 3.03 5.54
N ALA A 7 -0.69 2.59 5.02
CA ALA A 7 -0.77 1.49 4.06
C ALA A 7 -0.68 2.03 2.64
N GLY A 8 0.35 1.63 1.90
CA GLY A 8 0.47 1.92 0.48
C GLY A 8 -0.57 1.15 -0.34
N CYS A 9 -0.94 1.67 -1.51
CA CYS A 9 -1.98 1.06 -2.35
C CYS A 9 -1.73 -0.41 -2.68
N CYS A 10 -0.45 -0.79 -2.82
CA CYS A 10 -0.01 -2.13 -3.12
C CYS A 10 0.22 -3.02 -1.89
N GLY A 11 -0.07 -2.58 -0.67
CA GLY A 11 0.17 -3.34 0.57
C GLY A 11 1.53 -3.13 1.23
N ALA A 12 2.36 -2.22 0.70
CA ALA A 12 3.59 -1.80 1.38
C ALA A 12 3.26 -0.98 2.65
N TYR A 13 4.01 -1.18 3.74
CA TYR A 13 3.78 -0.47 4.99
C TYR A 13 4.80 0.65 5.22
N CYS A 14 4.33 1.87 5.49
CA CYS A 14 5.21 3.04 5.60
C CYS A 14 6.14 2.96 6.81
N LYS A 15 5.68 2.48 7.97
CA LYS A 15 6.52 2.47 9.20
C LYS A 15 7.65 1.44 9.16
N THR A 16 7.73 0.61 8.13
CA THR A 16 8.87 -0.29 7.88
C THR A 16 9.71 0.15 6.67
N CYS A 17 9.36 1.27 6.04
CA CYS A 17 10.04 1.81 4.87
C CYS A 17 11.21 2.71 5.31
N LYS A 18 12.44 2.33 4.95
CA LYS A 18 13.66 3.08 5.30
C LYS A 18 13.58 4.58 4.93
N PRO A 19 13.21 4.97 3.69
CA PRO A 19 12.99 6.39 3.37
C PRO A 19 11.98 7.12 4.26
N PHE A 20 10.94 6.44 4.76
CA PHE A 20 9.96 7.03 5.67
C PHE A 20 10.56 7.23 7.06
N LEU A 21 11.26 6.23 7.58
CA LEU A 21 11.94 6.30 8.88
C LEU A 21 13.06 7.36 8.89
N GLU A 22 13.75 7.55 7.77
CA GLU A 22 14.81 8.56 7.62
C GLU A 22 14.29 9.96 7.26
N GLY A 23 12.97 10.16 7.12
CA GLY A 23 12.38 11.46 6.79
C GLY A 23 12.59 11.93 5.34
N VAL A 24 13.15 11.10 4.46
CA VAL A 24 13.43 11.42 3.05
C VAL A 24 12.39 10.86 2.07
N CYS A 25 11.28 10.34 2.59
CA CYS A 25 10.26 9.66 1.80
C CYS A 25 9.59 10.62 0.82
N LYS A 26 9.82 10.39 -0.47
CA LYS A 26 9.08 11.04 -1.57
C LYS A 26 7.68 10.43 -1.78
N GLY A 27 7.07 9.92 -0.70
CA GLY A 27 5.71 9.37 -0.55
C GLY A 27 5.19 8.38 -1.61
N CYS A 28 4.87 7.16 -1.16
CA CYS A 28 3.96 6.27 -1.89
C CYS A 28 2.50 6.73 -1.78
N LYS A 29 2.09 7.23 -0.62
CA LYS A 29 0.72 7.72 -0.34
C LYS A 29 0.72 9.12 0.28
N ILE A 30 1.63 9.38 1.22
CA ILE A 30 1.78 10.66 1.91
C ILE A 30 1.99 11.83 0.94
N GLY A 31 1.21 12.89 1.17
CA GLY A 31 1.24 14.17 0.45
C GLY A 31 0.26 14.22 -0.72
N PHE A 32 -0.22 13.08 -1.24
CA PHE A 32 -1.32 13.06 -2.21
C PHE A 32 -2.68 13.21 -1.54
N ASP A 33 -2.78 12.76 -0.29
CA ASP A 33 -3.98 12.88 0.54
C ASP A 33 -4.21 14.32 1.05
N THR A 34 -3.14 15.11 1.20
CA THR A 34 -3.21 16.50 1.66
C THR A 34 -3.15 17.53 0.54
N GLY A 35 -2.93 17.11 -0.72
CA GLY A 35 -2.78 18.01 -1.86
C GLY A 35 -1.40 18.67 -1.97
N GLU A 36 -0.48 18.43 -1.03
CA GLU A 36 0.93 18.85 -1.11
C GLU A 36 1.64 18.29 -2.35
N ARG A 37 1.08 17.23 -2.93
CA ARG A 37 1.63 16.55 -4.10
C ARG A 37 0.56 16.30 -5.15
N ASP A 38 0.90 16.64 -6.38
CA ASP A 38 0.05 16.42 -7.53
C ASP A 38 0.07 14.95 -7.98
N ILE A 39 -1.06 14.27 -7.83
CA ILE A 39 -1.26 12.88 -8.21
C ILE A 39 -0.99 12.65 -9.70
N ASN A 40 -1.20 13.64 -10.56
CA ASN A 40 -0.98 13.52 -12.01
C ASN A 40 0.51 13.42 -12.37
N LYS A 41 1.41 13.82 -11.47
CA LYS A 41 2.86 13.65 -11.62
C LYS A 41 3.35 12.28 -11.15
N ALA A 42 2.48 11.42 -10.61
CA ALA A 42 2.86 10.11 -10.12
C ALA A 42 3.11 9.12 -11.27
N LYS A 43 4.26 8.45 -11.26
CA LYS A 43 4.60 7.39 -12.24
C LYS A 43 4.00 6.01 -11.91
N CYS A 44 3.51 5.82 -10.68
CA CYS A 44 3.02 4.52 -10.23
C CYS A 44 1.59 4.29 -10.71
N LYS A 45 1.41 3.34 -11.65
CA LYS A 45 0.09 2.97 -12.20
C LYS A 45 -0.93 2.59 -11.13
N ILE A 46 -0.52 1.84 -10.11
CA ILE A 46 -1.40 1.41 -9.00
C ILE A 46 -1.92 2.63 -8.23
N LYS A 47 -1.05 3.62 -8.00
CA LYS A 47 -1.43 4.83 -7.27
C LYS A 47 -2.40 5.69 -8.06
N LEU A 48 -2.15 5.85 -9.36
CA LEU A 48 -3.08 6.56 -10.25
C LEU A 48 -4.45 5.87 -10.23
N CYS A 49 -4.48 4.54 -10.40
CA CYS A 49 -5.72 3.77 -10.32
C CYS A 49 -6.45 3.95 -8.99
N CYS A 50 -5.77 3.78 -7.85
CA CYS A 50 -6.39 3.89 -6.54
C CYS A 50 -6.83 5.31 -6.20
N PHE A 51 -5.93 6.30 -6.23
CA PHE A 51 -6.26 7.66 -5.75
C PHE A 51 -6.94 8.53 -6.79
N ARG A 52 -6.47 8.51 -8.03
CA ARG A 52 -7.01 9.40 -9.08
C ARG A 52 -8.28 8.83 -9.68
N ASP A 53 -8.27 7.56 -10.05
CA ASP A 53 -9.33 7.00 -10.90
C ASP A 53 -10.47 6.36 -10.08
N LYS A 54 -10.18 5.67 -8.98
CA LYS A 54 -11.18 4.93 -8.17
C LYS A 54 -11.50 5.53 -6.80
N GLY A 55 -10.74 6.53 -6.34
CA GLY A 55 -10.92 7.13 -5.01
C GLY A 55 -10.81 6.15 -3.84
N LYS A 56 -9.92 5.15 -3.94
CA LYS A 56 -9.69 4.10 -2.94
C LYS A 56 -8.39 4.31 -2.17
N ASP A 57 -8.38 3.88 -0.91
CA ASP A 57 -7.21 3.98 -0.03
C ASP A 57 -6.12 2.99 -0.43
N THR A 58 -6.51 1.74 -0.71
CA THR A 58 -5.63 0.70 -1.23
C THR A 58 -6.35 -0.23 -2.20
N CYS A 59 -5.61 -1.15 -2.84
CA CYS A 59 -6.21 -2.21 -3.64
C CYS A 59 -7.11 -3.15 -2.81
N ALA A 60 -7.01 -3.16 -1.48
CA ALA A 60 -7.87 -3.99 -0.62
C ALA A 60 -9.34 -3.54 -0.67
N ASP A 61 -9.57 -2.25 -0.91
CA ASP A 61 -10.92 -1.65 -0.99
C ASP A 61 -11.57 -1.87 -2.37
N CYS A 62 -10.84 -2.49 -3.31
CA CYS A 62 -11.32 -2.75 -4.66
C CYS A 62 -12.10 -4.07 -4.71
N SER A 63 -13.30 -4.04 -5.28
CA SER A 63 -14.09 -5.24 -5.58
C SER A 63 -13.39 -6.12 -6.60
N GLU A 64 -12.68 -5.52 -7.55
CA GLU A 64 -12.01 -6.18 -8.67
C GLU A 64 -10.59 -6.67 -8.33
N LEU A 65 -10.18 -6.70 -7.06
CA LEU A 65 -8.81 -7.04 -6.66
C LEU A 65 -8.31 -8.35 -7.31
N GLU A 66 -9.15 -9.37 -7.36
CA GLU A 66 -8.79 -10.72 -7.83
C GLU A 66 -8.56 -10.80 -9.33
N SER A 67 -9.28 -9.98 -10.11
CA SER A 67 -9.18 -9.91 -11.58
C SER A 67 -8.39 -8.70 -12.08
N CYS A 68 -7.81 -7.90 -11.17
CA CYS A 68 -7.15 -6.64 -11.54
C CYS A 68 -5.76 -6.90 -12.13
N ASN A 69 -5.61 -6.65 -13.43
CA ASN A 69 -4.33 -6.77 -14.14
C ASN A 69 -3.24 -5.84 -13.59
N ILE A 70 -3.57 -4.59 -13.22
CA ILE A 70 -2.58 -3.59 -12.77
C ILE A 70 -1.80 -4.08 -11.54
N ILE A 71 -2.52 -4.60 -10.54
CA ILE A 71 -1.91 -5.09 -9.31
C ILE A 71 -1.42 -6.54 -9.46
N GLY A 72 -2.10 -7.34 -10.28
CA GLY A 72 -1.67 -8.69 -10.65
C GLY A 72 -0.26 -8.68 -11.26
N GLU A 73 -0.03 -7.86 -12.29
CA GLU A 73 1.30 -7.66 -12.91
C GLU A 73 2.35 -7.20 -11.90
N TRP A 74 1.98 -6.35 -10.95
CA TRP A 74 2.89 -5.90 -9.91
C TRP A 74 3.32 -7.03 -8.97
N TYR A 75 2.39 -7.90 -8.60
CA TYR A 75 2.67 -9.06 -7.74
C TYR A 75 3.41 -10.18 -8.48
N SER A 76 3.28 -10.26 -9.81
CA SER A 76 4.01 -11.22 -10.65
C SER A 76 5.49 -10.87 -10.81
N LYS A 77 5.96 -9.73 -10.31
CA LYS A 77 7.38 -9.35 -10.37
C LYS A 77 8.24 -10.27 -9.50
N ASN A 78 9.46 -10.54 -9.98
CA ASN A 78 10.45 -11.28 -9.23
C ASN A 78 10.86 -10.54 -7.94
N GLY A 79 10.67 -11.20 -6.80
CA GLY A 79 11.13 -10.71 -5.50
C GLY A 79 10.16 -11.02 -4.37
N TYR A 80 10.71 -11.49 -3.25
CA TYR A 80 9.94 -11.89 -2.08
C TYR A 80 8.99 -10.79 -1.55
N LYS A 81 9.42 -9.52 -1.65
CA LYS A 81 8.62 -8.37 -1.23
C LYS A 81 7.27 -8.27 -1.96
N TYR A 82 7.19 -8.63 -3.24
CA TYR A 82 5.95 -8.51 -4.02
C TYR A 82 4.92 -9.54 -3.56
N ARG A 83 5.35 -10.75 -3.19
CA ARG A 83 4.50 -11.75 -2.55
C ARG A 83 3.99 -11.26 -1.19
N LYS A 84 4.84 -10.62 -0.40
CA LYS A 84 4.46 -10.04 0.90
C LYS A 84 3.49 -8.88 0.80
N TYR A 85 3.65 -8.03 -0.21
CA TYR A 85 2.71 -6.97 -0.53
C TYR A 85 1.35 -7.53 -0.93
N LYS A 86 1.32 -8.61 -1.73
CA LYS A 86 0.09 -9.36 -2.02
C LYS A 86 -0.56 -9.86 -0.74
N GLU A 87 0.17 -10.61 0.09
CA GLU A 87 -0.34 -11.11 1.38
C GLU A 87 -0.94 -9.98 2.24
N ALA A 88 -0.28 -8.81 2.31
CA ALA A 88 -0.77 -7.64 3.05
C ALA A 88 -2.11 -7.13 2.52
N VAL A 89 -2.26 -6.94 1.20
CA VAL A 89 -3.52 -6.45 0.62
C VAL A 89 -4.67 -7.42 0.85
N TYR A 90 -4.42 -8.72 0.67
CA TYR A 90 -5.45 -9.73 0.93
C TYR A 90 -5.79 -9.84 2.42
N TYR A 91 -4.81 -9.66 3.31
CA TYR A 91 -5.05 -9.59 4.74
C TYR A 91 -5.94 -8.40 5.10
N ILE A 92 -5.64 -7.19 4.60
CA ILE A 92 -6.47 -6.00 4.81
C ILE A 92 -7.88 -6.23 4.28
N LYS A 93 -8.05 -6.79 3.08
CA LYS A 93 -9.37 -7.08 2.49
C LYS A 93 -10.20 -8.02 3.36
N LYS A 94 -9.57 -9.02 3.98
CA LYS A 94 -10.23 -10.03 4.81
C LYS A 94 -10.51 -9.55 6.24
N ASN A 95 -9.57 -8.81 6.83
CA ASN A 95 -9.52 -8.56 8.27
C ASN A 95 -9.69 -7.08 8.65
N GLY A 96 -9.66 -6.17 7.67
CA GLY A 96 -9.68 -4.74 7.90
C GLY A 96 -8.29 -4.14 8.17
N TYR A 97 -8.22 -2.82 8.12
CA TYR A 97 -6.99 -2.05 8.35
C TYR A 97 -6.51 -2.09 9.80
N GLU A 98 -7.44 -2.11 10.77
CA GLU A 98 -7.11 -2.12 12.19
C GLU A 98 -6.25 -3.34 12.55
N LYS A 99 -6.72 -4.55 12.21
CA LYS A 99 -5.97 -5.79 12.40
C LYS A 99 -4.64 -5.80 11.65
N PHE A 100 -4.60 -5.20 10.46
CA PHE A 100 -3.36 -5.09 9.70
C PHE A 100 -2.32 -4.21 10.43
N PHE A 101 -2.74 -3.08 11.00
CA PHE A 101 -1.83 -2.20 11.71
C PHE A 101 -1.37 -2.79 13.05
N GLU A 102 -2.22 -3.50 13.78
CA GLU A 102 -1.85 -4.23 14.99
C GLU A 102 -0.65 -5.18 14.76
N ILE A 103 -0.67 -5.92 13.66
CA ILE A 103 0.44 -6.84 13.33
C ILE A 103 1.61 -6.10 12.69
N ALA A 104 1.36 -5.13 11.81
CA ALA A 104 2.40 -4.48 11.00
C ALA A 104 3.25 -3.51 11.82
N ASP A 105 2.69 -2.90 12.87
CA ASP A 105 3.43 -2.04 13.81
C ASP A 105 4.51 -2.80 14.57
N ASN A 106 4.39 -4.12 14.69
CA ASN A 106 5.37 -4.98 15.36
C ASN A 106 6.45 -5.52 14.41
N TRP A 107 6.43 -5.17 13.12
CA TRP A 107 7.40 -5.68 12.16
C TRP A 107 8.76 -4.96 12.27
N LYS A 108 9.84 -5.74 12.36
CA LYS A 108 11.23 -5.23 12.35
C LYS A 108 11.78 -4.99 10.94
N ASN A 109 11.15 -5.57 9.91
CA ASN A 109 11.58 -5.52 8.52
C ASN A 109 10.44 -5.02 7.62
N ALA A 110 10.72 -4.80 6.33
CA ALA A 110 9.74 -4.33 5.33
C ALA A 110 8.46 -5.18 5.22
N TYR A 111 8.47 -6.39 5.77
CA TYR A 111 7.36 -7.34 5.80
C TYR A 111 7.47 -8.23 7.04
N GLY A 112 6.34 -8.82 7.47
CA GLY A 112 6.29 -9.78 8.56
C GLY A 112 5.45 -11.03 8.25
N LYS A 113 5.03 -11.70 9.33
CA LYS A 113 4.13 -12.86 9.27
C LYS A 113 2.71 -12.38 9.58
N PHE A 114 1.77 -12.93 8.83
CA PHE A 114 0.35 -12.82 9.11
C PHE A 114 -0.01 -14.07 9.92
N GLN A 115 -0.60 -13.88 11.11
CA GLN A 115 -1.08 -14.97 11.97
C GLN A 115 -2.46 -15.45 11.53
#